data_AF-A0A2K3M9D8-F1
#
_entry.id   AF-A0A2K3M9D8-F1
#
_cell.length_a   1.000
_cell.length_b   1.000
_cell.length_c   1.000
_cell.angle_alpha   90.00
_cell.angle_beta   90.00
_cell.angle_gamma   90.00
#
_symmetry.space_group_name_H-M   'P 1'
#
loop_
_entity.id
_entity.type
_entity.pdbx_description
1 polymer ?
#
loop_
_entity_poly.entity_id
_entity_poly.type
_entity_poly.pdbx_seq_one_letter_code
_entity_poly.pdbx_strand_id
1 'polypeptide(L)' 'MGTETESRDSSLILIKQGAEARVFESDFVGRRAVVKERFSKKYRHPILDSKLTLKRLNA' A
#
# COMPACT_ATOMS: atom_id res chain seq x y z
N MET A 1 -14.36 -31.62 4.56
CA MET A 1 -12.96 -31.18 4.68
C MET A 1 -12.89 -29.76 4.19
N GLY A 2 -12.74 -28.83 5.13
CA GLY A 2 -12.97 -27.40 4.93
C GLY A 2 -11.88 -26.70 4.13
N THR A 3 -12.27 -25.61 3.48
CA THR A 3 -11.40 -24.45 3.29
C THR A 3 -12.24 -23.23 3.65
N GLU A 4 -12.39 -23.00 4.95
CA GLU A 4 -12.77 -21.70 5.45
C GLU A 4 -11.60 -20.76 5.11
N THR A 5 -11.72 -20.04 4.00
CA THR A 5 -10.90 -18.86 3.77
C THR A 5 -11.32 -17.82 4.80
N GLU A 6 -10.74 -17.93 6.00
CA GLU A 6 -10.80 -16.88 7.01
C GLU A 6 -10.39 -15.57 6.33
N SER A 7 -11.35 -14.67 6.14
CA SER A 7 -11.08 -13.26 5.93
C SER A 7 -10.48 -12.73 7.24
N ARG A 8 -9.19 -12.99 7.44
CA ARG A 8 -8.41 -12.28 8.44
C ARG A 8 -8.45 -10.83 8.02
N ASP A 9 -9.21 -10.04 8.76
CA ASP A 9 -9.12 -8.60 8.69
C ASP A 9 -7.68 -8.26 9.06
N SER A 10 -6.82 -8.19 8.04
CA SER A 10 -5.38 -8.13 8.16
C SER A 10 -5.05 -6.73 8.64
N SER A 11 -5.15 -6.53 9.95
CA SER A 11 -4.81 -5.28 10.60
C SER A 11 -3.38 -4.91 10.20
N LEU A 12 -3.26 -3.90 9.34
CA LEU A 12 -1.98 -3.38 8.90
C LEU A 12 -1.34 -2.64 10.06
N ILE A 13 -0.15 -3.08 10.51
CA ILE A 13 0.54 -2.43 11.62
C ILE A 13 1.34 -1.26 11.06
N LEU A 14 1.01 -0.04 11.44
CA LEU A 14 1.77 1.15 11.01
C LEU A 14 3.18 1.09 11.60
N ILE A 15 4.19 1.00 10.72
CA ILE A 15 5.60 1.04 11.11
C ILE A 15 6.03 2.50 11.28
N LYS A 16 5.84 3.31 10.22
CA LYS A 16 6.22 4.73 10.17
C LYS A 16 5.33 5.51 9.20
N GLN A 17 5.25 6.82 9.44
CA GLN A 17 4.60 7.76 8.54
C GLN A 17 5.55 8.91 8.22
N GLY A 18 5.64 9.28 6.94
CA GLY A 18 6.41 10.43 6.46
C GLY A 18 5.61 11.28 5.48
N ALA A 19 6.25 12.30 4.91
CA ALA A 19 5.57 13.14 3.93
C ALA A 19 5.15 12.35 2.68
N GLU A 20 5.91 11.33 2.27
CA GLU A 20 5.66 10.62 1.02
C GLU A 20 4.57 9.54 1.13
N ALA A 21 4.52 8.84 2.27
CA ALA A 21 3.71 7.63 2.44
C ALA A 21 3.53 7.24 3.92
N ARG A 22 2.54 6.37 4.17
CA ARG A 22 2.48 5.49 5.35
C ARG A 22 3.09 4.14 4.98
N VAL A 23 3.90 3.59 5.89
CA VAL A 23 4.55 2.29 5.73
C VAL A 23 3.97 1.36 6.79
N PHE A 24 3.40 0.25 6.35
CA PHE A 24 2.79 -0.75 7.21
C PHE A 24 3.49 -2.10 7.08
N GLU A 25 3.45 -2.87 8.16
CA GLU A 25 3.75 -4.29 8.20
C GLU A 25 2.48 -5.09 7.91
N SER A 26 2.60 -6.16 7.12
CA SER A 26 1.51 -7.10 6.85
C SER A 26 2.05 -8.47 6.47
N ASP A 27 1.16 -9.45 6.30
CA ASP A 27 1.46 -10.70 5.62
C ASP A 27 0.81 -10.73 4.23
N PHE A 28 1.61 -11.02 3.21
CA PHE A 28 1.15 -11.19 1.83
C PHE A 28 1.47 -12.60 1.35
N VAL A 29 0.44 -13.38 1.04
CA VAL A 29 0.55 -14.77 0.56
C VAL A 29 1.43 -15.63 1.50
N GLY A 30 1.20 -15.51 2.80
CA GLY A 30 1.93 -16.26 3.84
C GLY A 30 3.37 -15.80 4.07
N ARG A 31 3.76 -14.62 3.56
CA ARG A 31 5.08 -14.04 3.77
C ARG A 31 4.98 -12.65 4.35
N ARG A 32 5.85 -12.34 5.31
CA ARG A 32 5.99 -11.00 5.87
C ARG A 32 6.31 -10.01 4.75
N ALA A 33 5.53 -8.93 4.67
CA ALA A 33 5.57 -7.94 3.61
C ALA A 33 5.42 -6.51 4.17
N VAL A 34 5.83 -5.55 3.35
CA VAL A 34 5.73 -4.12 3.67
C VAL A 34 4.79 -3.45 2.67
N VAL A 35 3.78 -2.75 3.18
CA VAL A 35 2.83 -1.98 2.35
C VAL A 35 3.24 -0.50 2.42
N LYS A 36 3.52 0.10 1.26
CA LYS A 36 3.78 1.55 1.14
C LYS A 36 2.59 2.24 0.51
N GLU A 37 1.75 2.83 1.36
CA GLU A 37 0.60 3.62 0.92
C GLU A 37 1.02 5.06 0.66
N ARG A 38 1.05 5.45 -0.62
CA ARG A 38 1.46 6.79 -1.07
C ARG A 38 0.28 7.76 -0.99
N PHE A 39 0.53 8.96 -0.50
CA PHE A 39 -0.48 10.02 -0.48
C PHE A 39 -0.57 10.76 -1.82
N SER A 40 -1.79 11.06 -2.27
CA SER A 40 -1.98 12.07 -3.31
C SER A 40 -1.57 13.44 -2.76
N LYS A 41 -0.80 14.16 -3.55
CA LYS A 41 -0.35 15.51 -3.21
C LYS A 41 -1.30 16.51 -3.83
N LYS A 42 -2.11 17.19 -3.00
CA LYS A 42 -3.14 18.14 -3.44
C LYS A 42 -2.62 19.28 -4.34
N TYR A 43 -1.33 19.61 -4.25
CA TYR A 43 -0.70 20.62 -5.11
C TYR A 43 -0.39 20.13 -6.52
N ARG A 44 -0.53 18.83 -6.82
CA ARG A 44 -0.26 18.27 -8.15
C ARG A 44 -1.53 18.25 -8.99
N HIS A 45 -1.38 18.53 -10.28
CA HIS A 45 -2.46 18.35 -11.23
C HIS A 45 -2.87 16.85 -11.29
N PRO A 46 -4.17 16.51 -11.22
CA PRO A 46 -4.63 15.12 -11.07
C PRO A 46 -4.16 14.21 -12.20
N ILE A 47 -4.26 14.66 -13.46
CA ILE A 47 -3.81 13.88 -14.63
C ILE A 47 -2.30 13.62 -14.58
N LEU A 48 -1.51 14.60 -14.12
CA LEU A 48 -0.06 14.44 -14.01
C LEU A 48 0.29 13.47 -12.87
N ASP A 49 -0.39 13.56 -11.73
CA ASP A 49 -0.18 12.68 -10.59
C ASP A 49 -0.50 11.21 -10.93
N SER A 50 -1.58 10.97 -11.68
CA SER A 50 -1.91 9.63 -12.20
C SER A 50 -0.81 9.10 -13.14
N LYS A 51 -0.34 9.93 -14.09
CA LYS A 51 0.76 9.55 -15.00
C LYS A 51 2.05 9.23 -14.25
N LEU A 52 2.40 10.05 -13.25
CA LEU A 52 3.57 9.84 -12.41
C LEU A 52 3.45 8.57 -11.55
N THR A 53 2.27 8.27 -11.03
CA THR A 53 2.01 7.06 -10.25
C THR A 53 2.16 5.82 -11.11
N LEU A 54 1.56 5.80 -12.31
CA LEU A 54 1.68 4.69 -13.26
C LEU A 54 3.15 4.44 -13.66
N LYS A 55 3.89 5.50 -13.96
CA LYS A 55 5.31 5.38 -14.34
C LYS A 55 6.18 4.77 -13.22
N ARG A 56 5.84 4.97 -11.95
CA ARG A 56 6.58 4.41 -10.80
C ARG A 56 6.30 2.93 -10.55
N LEU A 57 5.13 2.42 -10.97
CA LEU A 57 4.79 1.00 -10.82
C LEU A 57 5.51 0.13 -11.86
N ASN A 58 5.87 0.71 -13.00
CA ASN A 58 6.47 0.01 -14.14
C ASN A 58 8.00 0.13 -14.20
N ALA A 59 8.63 0.80 -13.23
CA ALA A 59 10.07 1.07 -13.19
C ALA A 59 10.83 0.04 -12.38
#